data_AF-A0A3Q9FH20-F1
#
_entry.id   AF-A0A3Q9FH20-F1
#
_cell.length_a   1.000
_cell.length_b   1.000
_cell.length_c   1.000
_cell.angle_alpha   90.00
_cell.angle_beta   90.00
_cell.angle_gamma   90.00
#
_symmetry.space_group_name_H-M   'P 1'
#
loop_
_entity.id
_entity.type
_entity.pdbx_description
1 polymer ?
#
loop_
_entity_poly.entity_id
_entity_poly.type
_entity_poly.pdbx_seq_one_letter_code
_entity_poly.pdbx_strand_id
1 'polypeptide(L)'
;MNRTLNIEERKPIWIALSDFYLDTELQESDFRNIAFKIIESPYSLKEIKEINKYEIFPVLQPNLTSVTGEWAGFPENWLVENILKSLNQRTTFKKLGIETSWLTFKWMQKDYWVKLEKTYSELKTNPDSFISTCREIWKQGIEPFELQQKDIELFERLKGIALSFKVQDKQTEFYQYLQEGQYWIGLWTAFFLIELFDLKKSNKLVGLNDNEKAIDFCLNKIERNQMYLKTEQARNNCKNWIEKKKTAYNTGDGYTSH
;
A
#
# COMPACT_ATOMS: atom_id res chain seq x y z
N MET A 1 -32.61 7.42 -4.83
CA MET A 1 -32.03 8.78 -4.77
C MET A 1 -31.16 8.96 -5.98
N ASN A 2 -31.49 9.91 -6.87
CA ASN A 2 -30.66 10.25 -8.02
C ASN A 2 -29.56 11.20 -7.51
N ARG A 3 -28.46 10.65 -6.98
CA ARG A 3 -27.27 11.45 -6.68
C ARG A 3 -26.71 11.91 -8.03
N THR A 4 -26.65 13.21 -8.26
CA THR A 4 -25.89 13.77 -9.38
C THR A 4 -24.47 13.19 -9.31
N LEU A 5 -23.96 12.69 -10.44
CA LEU A 5 -22.64 12.08 -10.52
C LEU A 5 -21.57 13.11 -10.11
N ASN A 6 -20.83 12.85 -9.03
CA ASN A 6 -19.69 13.67 -8.64
C ASN A 6 -18.41 13.09 -9.26
N ILE A 7 -17.90 13.75 -10.30
CA ILE A 7 -16.73 13.27 -11.05
C ILE A 7 -15.48 13.24 -10.17
N GLU A 8 -15.30 14.23 -9.28
CA GLU A 8 -14.13 14.31 -8.41
C GLU A 8 -14.08 13.16 -7.40
N GLU A 9 -15.23 12.71 -6.91
CA GLU A 9 -15.32 11.54 -6.03
C GLU A 9 -15.19 10.21 -6.80
N ARG A 10 -15.70 10.17 -8.04
CA ARG A 10 -15.72 8.97 -8.87
C ARG A 10 -14.38 8.63 -9.50
N LYS A 11 -13.65 9.64 -9.94
CA LYS A 11 -12.40 9.51 -10.67
C LYS A 11 -11.34 8.66 -9.93
N PRO A 12 -11.06 8.87 -8.62
CA PRO A 12 -10.13 8.01 -7.89
C PRO A 12 -10.53 6.53 -7.86
N ILE A 13 -11.84 6.25 -7.81
CA ILE A 13 -12.38 4.89 -7.83
C ILE A 13 -12.29 4.27 -9.23
N TRP A 14 -12.60 5.03 -10.28
CA TRP A 14 -12.46 4.57 -11.66
C TRP A 14 -11.03 4.18 -11.98
N ILE A 15 -10.07 5.03 -11.65
CA ILE A 15 -8.64 4.76 -11.84
C ILE A 15 -8.23 3.51 -11.07
N ALA A 16 -8.51 3.46 -9.76
CA ALA A 16 -8.09 2.33 -8.92
C ALA A 16 -8.69 0.98 -9.37
N LEU A 17 -9.96 0.94 -9.75
CA LEU A 17 -10.61 -0.31 -10.19
C LEU A 17 -10.32 -0.65 -11.66
N SER A 18 -9.77 0.28 -12.45
CA SER A 18 -9.33 -0.01 -13.82
C SER A 18 -8.23 -1.06 -13.87
N ASP A 19 -7.46 -1.17 -12.78
CA ASP A 19 -6.39 -2.17 -12.62
C ASP A 19 -6.93 -3.61 -12.71
N PHE A 20 -8.21 -3.84 -12.38
CA PHE A 20 -8.87 -5.15 -12.52
C PHE A 20 -9.03 -5.59 -13.98
N TYR A 21 -8.74 -4.71 -14.94
CA TYR A 21 -8.92 -4.93 -16.35
C TYR A 21 -7.60 -4.97 -17.11
N LEU A 22 -6.46 -4.85 -16.42
CA LEU A 22 -5.13 -4.94 -17.03
C LEU A 22 -4.75 -6.39 -17.32
N ASP A 23 -3.88 -6.56 -18.33
CA ASP A 23 -3.24 -7.83 -18.68
C ASP A 23 -2.01 -8.08 -17.78
N THR A 24 -2.18 -7.87 -16.47
CA THR A 24 -1.17 -8.06 -15.43
C THR A 24 -1.79 -8.61 -14.15
N GLU A 25 -1.01 -9.37 -13.39
CA GLU A 25 -1.46 -9.90 -12.09
C GLU A 25 -1.23 -8.86 -10.98
N LEU A 26 -2.32 -8.48 -10.30
CA LEU A 26 -2.26 -7.56 -9.17
C LEU A 26 -1.62 -8.20 -7.94
N GLN A 27 -0.75 -7.43 -7.29
CA GLN A 27 -0.06 -7.78 -6.07
C GLN A 27 -0.85 -7.30 -4.84
N GLU A 28 -0.51 -7.80 -3.65
CA GLU A 28 -1.15 -7.41 -2.37
C GLU A 28 -1.11 -5.88 -2.13
N SER A 29 -0.04 -5.23 -2.56
CA SER A 29 0.12 -3.78 -2.55
C SER A 29 -0.93 -3.04 -3.37
N ASP A 30 -1.35 -3.62 -4.49
CA ASP A 30 -2.33 -3.01 -5.39
C ASP A 30 -3.71 -3.08 -4.73
N PHE A 31 -4.07 -4.23 -4.16
CA PHE A 31 -5.31 -4.39 -3.40
C PHE A 31 -5.38 -3.45 -2.20
N ARG A 32 -4.28 -3.22 -1.47
CA ARG A 32 -4.24 -2.23 -0.38
C ARG A 32 -4.46 -0.81 -0.89
N ASN A 33 -3.80 -0.44 -1.99
CA ASN A 33 -3.97 0.88 -2.59
C ASN A 33 -5.44 1.10 -3.02
N ILE A 34 -6.05 0.13 -3.70
CA ILE A 34 -7.45 0.18 -4.11
C ILE A 34 -8.36 0.26 -2.88
N ALA A 35 -8.14 -0.57 -1.85
CA ALA A 35 -8.91 -0.55 -0.62
C ALA A 35 -8.86 0.82 0.08
N PHE A 36 -7.68 1.45 0.16
CA PHE A 36 -7.57 2.80 0.72
C PHE A 36 -8.36 3.84 -0.08
N LYS A 37 -8.33 3.78 -1.43
CA LYS A 37 -9.14 4.67 -2.27
C LYS A 37 -10.63 4.49 -2.00
N ILE A 38 -11.08 3.25 -1.78
CA ILE A 38 -12.46 2.96 -1.40
C ILE A 38 -12.80 3.52 -0.02
N ILE A 39 -11.95 3.30 0.99
CA ILE A 39 -12.15 3.78 2.37
C ILE A 39 -12.25 5.31 2.42
N GLU A 40 -11.46 6.00 1.60
CA GLU A 40 -11.45 7.47 1.51
C GLU A 40 -12.60 8.06 0.70
N SER A 41 -13.28 7.22 -0.08
CA SER A 41 -14.43 7.64 -0.88
C SER A 41 -15.71 7.67 -0.04
N PRO A 42 -16.73 8.44 -0.46
CA PRO A 42 -18.03 8.44 0.20
C PRO A 42 -18.90 7.22 -0.15
N TYR A 43 -18.34 6.22 -0.84
CA TYR A 43 -19.09 5.08 -1.37
C TYR A 43 -18.90 3.83 -0.49
N SER A 44 -20.02 3.17 -0.21
CA SER A 44 -20.01 1.83 0.37
C SER A 44 -19.43 0.80 -0.60
N LEU A 45 -18.92 -0.32 -0.07
CA LEU A 45 -18.40 -1.42 -0.90
C LEU A 45 -19.46 -1.97 -1.89
N LYS A 46 -20.75 -1.89 -1.55
CA LYS A 46 -21.85 -2.22 -2.45
C LYS A 46 -21.91 -1.24 -3.63
N GLU A 47 -21.87 0.06 -3.35
CA GLU A 47 -21.83 1.10 -4.40
C GLU A 47 -20.57 0.96 -5.26
N ILE A 48 -19.42 0.61 -4.68
CA ILE A 48 -18.18 0.33 -5.43
C ILE A 48 -18.38 -0.81 -6.44
N LYS A 49 -19.05 -1.90 -6.05
CA LYS A 49 -19.37 -2.98 -7.00
C LYS A 49 -20.31 -2.53 -8.11
N GLU A 50 -21.26 -1.65 -7.80
CA GLU A 50 -22.16 -1.05 -8.80
C GLU A 50 -21.40 -0.12 -9.76
N ILE A 51 -20.48 0.70 -9.24
CA ILE A 51 -19.57 1.54 -10.04
C ILE A 51 -18.76 0.67 -11.01
N ASN A 52 -18.12 -0.39 -10.48
CA ASN A 52 -17.35 -1.29 -11.33
C ASN A 52 -18.21 -1.89 -12.45
N LYS A 53 -19.40 -2.40 -12.10
CA LYS A 53 -20.29 -3.06 -13.06
C LYS A 53 -20.88 -2.14 -14.12
N TYR A 54 -21.35 -0.94 -13.74
CA TYR A 54 -22.14 -0.10 -14.64
C TYR A 54 -21.37 1.08 -15.24
N GLU A 55 -20.25 1.46 -14.64
CA GLU A 55 -19.45 2.61 -15.06
C GLU A 55 -18.15 2.14 -15.75
N ILE A 56 -17.38 1.23 -15.12
CA ILE A 56 -16.04 0.82 -15.58
C ILE A 56 -16.08 -0.36 -16.54
N PHE A 57 -16.73 -1.46 -16.16
CA PHE A 57 -16.83 -2.71 -16.93
C PHE A 57 -17.25 -2.49 -18.39
N PRO A 58 -18.29 -1.68 -18.70
CA PRO A 58 -18.72 -1.51 -20.09
C PRO A 58 -17.68 -0.83 -20.98
N VAL A 59 -16.69 -0.16 -20.40
CA VAL A 59 -15.59 0.50 -21.12
C VAL A 59 -14.38 -0.42 -21.24
N LEU A 60 -14.04 -1.16 -20.17
CA LEU A 60 -12.77 -1.89 -20.07
C LEU A 60 -12.89 -3.41 -20.31
N GLN A 61 -14.10 -3.98 -20.33
CA GLN A 61 -14.30 -5.41 -20.63
C GLN A 61 -13.62 -5.88 -21.93
N PRO A 62 -13.57 -5.10 -23.03
CA PRO A 62 -12.87 -5.53 -24.23
C PRO A 62 -11.39 -5.85 -24.00
N ASN A 63 -10.72 -5.20 -23.03
CA ASN A 63 -9.32 -5.44 -22.70
C ASN A 63 -9.09 -6.86 -22.16
N LEU A 64 -10.02 -7.34 -21.33
CA LEU A 64 -9.98 -8.70 -20.76
C LEU A 64 -10.09 -9.82 -21.80
N THR A 65 -10.66 -9.50 -22.97
CA THR A 65 -10.86 -10.46 -24.06
C THR A 65 -9.89 -10.25 -25.22
N SER A 66 -8.95 -9.31 -25.09
CA SER A 66 -7.91 -9.07 -26.08
C SER A 66 -6.84 -10.16 -26.01
N VAL A 67 -6.22 -10.48 -27.15
CA VAL A 67 -5.06 -11.39 -27.21
C VAL A 67 -3.84 -10.77 -26.51
N THR A 68 -3.73 -9.45 -26.57
CA THR A 68 -2.75 -8.65 -25.83
C THR A 68 -3.49 -7.44 -25.29
N GLY A 69 -3.82 -7.46 -24.00
CA GLY A 69 -4.50 -6.33 -23.36
C GLY A 69 -3.53 -5.19 -23.04
N GLU A 70 -4.08 -4.02 -22.71
CA GLU A 70 -3.33 -2.98 -22.01
C GLU A 70 -2.80 -3.53 -20.69
N TRP A 71 -1.52 -3.28 -20.42
CA TRP A 71 -0.76 -3.81 -19.29
C TRP A 71 -0.06 -2.71 -18.49
N ALA A 72 0.13 -1.52 -19.08
CA ALA A 72 0.84 -0.39 -18.48
C ALA A 72 -0.08 0.59 -17.72
N GLY A 73 -1.40 0.35 -17.73
CA GLY A 73 -2.40 1.24 -17.15
C GLY A 73 -3.15 2.04 -18.21
N PHE A 74 -4.36 2.48 -17.87
CA PHE A 74 -5.17 3.32 -18.77
C PHE A 74 -4.86 4.81 -18.52
N PRO A 75 -4.58 5.61 -19.57
CA PRO A 75 -4.38 7.05 -19.40
C PRO A 75 -5.61 7.70 -18.74
N GLU A 76 -5.39 8.47 -17.67
CA GLU A 76 -6.46 9.01 -16.83
C GLU A 76 -7.53 9.77 -17.61
N ASN A 77 -7.12 10.70 -18.48
CA ASN A 77 -8.04 11.49 -19.30
C ASN A 77 -8.87 10.59 -20.22
N TRP A 78 -8.23 9.60 -20.85
CA TRP A 78 -8.90 8.66 -21.74
C TRP A 78 -9.94 7.82 -20.97
N LEU A 79 -9.59 7.32 -19.78
CA LEU A 79 -10.48 6.51 -18.96
C LEU A 79 -11.73 7.30 -18.56
N VAL A 80 -11.53 8.50 -18.02
CA VAL A 80 -12.60 9.39 -17.57
C VAL A 80 -13.52 9.76 -18.73
N GLU A 81 -12.97 10.20 -19.87
CA GLU A 81 -13.76 10.57 -21.05
C GLU A 81 -14.61 9.42 -21.58
N ASN A 82 -14.05 8.21 -21.66
CA ASN A 82 -14.79 7.05 -22.16
C ASN A 82 -15.88 6.56 -21.19
N ILE A 83 -15.64 6.63 -19.88
CA ILE A 83 -16.67 6.34 -18.88
C ILE A 83 -17.81 7.36 -19.00
N LEU A 84 -17.51 8.66 -19.06
CA LEU A 84 -18.53 9.70 -19.21
C LEU A 84 -19.32 9.54 -20.53
N LYS A 85 -18.65 9.23 -21.63
CA LYS A 85 -19.31 8.92 -22.92
C LYS A 85 -20.23 7.71 -22.79
N SER A 86 -19.78 6.63 -22.14
CA SER A 86 -20.58 5.43 -21.90
C SER A 86 -21.82 5.71 -21.05
N LEU A 87 -21.69 6.56 -20.02
CA LEU A 87 -22.77 6.99 -19.15
C LEU A 87 -23.79 7.90 -19.87
N ASN A 88 -23.32 8.87 -20.65
CA ASN A 88 -24.19 9.79 -21.42
C ASN A 88 -25.02 9.06 -22.47
N GLN A 89 -24.52 7.94 -22.98
CA GLN A 89 -25.23 7.12 -23.96
C GLN A 89 -26.06 6.00 -23.32
N ARG A 90 -26.23 5.97 -22.00
CA ARG A 90 -26.88 4.87 -21.26
C ARG A 90 -28.40 4.92 -21.44
N THR A 91 -28.94 3.85 -22.04
CA THR A 91 -30.38 3.59 -22.14
C THR A 91 -30.75 2.33 -21.34
N THR A 92 -32.04 2.09 -21.10
CA THR A 92 -32.51 0.86 -20.43
C THR A 92 -32.05 -0.40 -21.17
N PHE A 93 -32.08 -0.39 -22.51
CA PHE A 93 -31.63 -1.51 -23.32
C PHE A 93 -30.12 -1.76 -23.18
N LYS A 94 -29.30 -0.69 -23.20
CA LYS A 94 -27.86 -0.82 -22.94
C LYS A 94 -27.55 -1.28 -21.52
N LYS A 95 -28.34 -0.86 -20.53
CA LYS A 95 -28.20 -1.35 -19.14
C LYS A 95 -28.47 -2.85 -19.07
N LEU A 96 -29.50 -3.35 -19.76
CA LEU A 96 -29.77 -4.79 -19.85
C LEU A 96 -28.62 -5.54 -20.56
N GLY A 97 -28.06 -4.96 -21.62
CA GLY A 97 -26.86 -5.53 -22.27
C GLY A 97 -25.64 -5.61 -21.34
N ILE A 98 -25.46 -4.63 -20.45
CA ILE A 98 -24.43 -4.68 -19.41
C ILE A 98 -24.71 -5.80 -18.42
N GLU A 99 -25.96 -5.98 -17.97
CA GLU A 99 -26.32 -7.09 -17.09
C GLU A 99 -25.93 -8.44 -17.68
N THR A 100 -26.31 -8.67 -18.93
CA THR A 100 -26.02 -9.93 -19.62
C THR A 100 -24.52 -10.14 -19.80
N SER A 101 -23.78 -9.11 -20.23
CA SER A 101 -22.33 -9.20 -20.40
C SER A 101 -21.61 -9.42 -19.06
N TRP A 102 -22.03 -8.70 -18.02
CA TRP A 102 -21.49 -8.85 -16.67
C TRP A 102 -21.66 -10.29 -16.14
N LEU A 103 -22.81 -10.93 -16.35
CA LEU A 103 -23.00 -12.32 -15.95
C LEU A 103 -22.01 -13.26 -16.61
N THR A 104 -21.66 -13.02 -17.87
CA THR A 104 -20.70 -13.81 -18.64
C THR A 104 -19.25 -13.61 -18.20
N PHE A 105 -18.86 -12.38 -17.86
CA PHE A 105 -17.43 -12.03 -17.66
C PHE A 105 -17.04 -11.74 -16.21
N LYS A 106 -17.98 -11.58 -15.27
CA LYS A 106 -17.68 -11.26 -13.86
C LYS A 106 -16.75 -12.26 -13.16
N TRP A 107 -16.71 -13.51 -13.63
CA TRP A 107 -15.86 -14.55 -13.05
C TRP A 107 -14.37 -14.21 -13.19
N MET A 108 -13.99 -13.45 -14.23
CA MET A 108 -12.60 -13.04 -14.48
C MET A 108 -12.04 -12.14 -13.36
N GLN A 109 -12.92 -11.45 -12.63
CA GLN A 109 -12.53 -10.57 -11.51
C GLN A 109 -12.84 -11.17 -10.15
N LYS A 110 -13.34 -12.41 -10.09
CA LYS A 110 -13.84 -13.01 -8.85
C LYS A 110 -12.76 -13.04 -7.77
N ASP A 111 -11.56 -13.49 -8.12
CA ASP A 111 -10.47 -13.64 -7.16
C ASP A 111 -9.93 -12.28 -6.70
N TYR A 112 -9.91 -11.29 -7.61
CA TYR A 112 -9.55 -9.90 -7.27
C TYR A 112 -10.55 -9.28 -6.31
N TRP A 113 -11.86 -9.53 -6.49
CA TRP A 113 -12.86 -9.11 -5.52
C TRP A 113 -12.67 -9.79 -4.16
N VAL A 114 -12.42 -11.10 -4.12
CA VAL A 114 -12.17 -11.81 -2.84
C VAL A 114 -10.98 -11.20 -2.09
N LYS A 115 -9.86 -10.96 -2.77
CA LYS A 115 -8.67 -10.32 -2.19
C LYS A 115 -8.98 -8.90 -1.72
N LEU A 116 -9.60 -8.07 -2.57
CA LEU A 116 -9.94 -6.69 -2.25
C LEU A 116 -10.90 -6.58 -1.06
N GLU A 117 -11.93 -7.43 -0.97
CA GLU A 117 -12.90 -7.40 0.13
C GLU A 117 -12.26 -7.77 1.46
N LYS A 118 -11.37 -8.77 1.46
CA LYS A 118 -10.56 -9.14 2.62
C LYS A 118 -9.69 -7.96 3.07
N THR A 119 -8.90 -7.41 2.15
CA THR A 119 -8.00 -6.28 2.44
C THR A 119 -8.76 -5.03 2.91
N TYR A 120 -9.89 -4.72 2.28
CA TYR A 120 -10.77 -3.63 2.71
C TYR A 120 -11.28 -3.83 4.14
N SER A 121 -11.73 -5.04 4.48
CA SER A 121 -12.21 -5.36 5.82
C SER A 121 -11.10 -5.25 6.86
N GLU A 122 -9.91 -5.76 6.58
CA GLU A 122 -8.74 -5.68 7.47
C GLU A 122 -8.35 -4.23 7.74
N LEU A 123 -8.24 -3.41 6.70
CA LEU A 123 -7.88 -1.99 6.85
C LEU A 123 -8.95 -1.18 7.57
N LYS A 124 -10.23 -1.51 7.36
CA LYS A 124 -11.34 -0.80 8.02
C LYS A 124 -11.52 -1.19 9.48
N THR A 125 -11.23 -2.44 9.83
CA THR A 125 -11.33 -2.94 11.21
C THR A 125 -10.13 -2.54 12.07
N ASN A 126 -8.96 -2.32 11.44
CA ASN A 126 -7.75 -1.86 12.12
C ASN A 126 -7.18 -0.58 11.46
N PRO A 127 -7.84 0.58 11.62
CA PRO A 127 -7.38 1.84 11.04
C PRO A 127 -6.04 2.32 11.61
N ASP A 128 -5.66 1.82 12.79
CA ASP A 128 -4.41 2.13 13.48
C ASP A 128 -3.35 1.03 13.29
N SER A 129 -3.49 0.20 12.24
CA SER A 129 -2.47 -0.79 11.89
C SER A 129 -1.14 -0.12 11.49
N PHE A 130 -0.04 -0.86 11.61
CA PHE A 130 1.29 -0.38 11.18
C PHE A 130 1.28 0.12 9.73
N ILE A 131 0.60 -0.59 8.82
CA ILE A 131 0.44 -0.20 7.40
C ILE A 131 -0.31 1.13 7.30
N SER A 132 -1.46 1.26 7.97
CA SER A 132 -2.29 2.45 7.91
C SER A 132 -1.56 3.68 8.46
N THR A 133 -0.84 3.52 9.58
CA THR A 133 -0.05 4.60 10.18
C THR A 133 1.17 4.96 9.31
N CYS A 134 1.88 3.99 8.71
CA CYS A 134 2.93 4.28 7.72
C CYS A 134 2.39 5.08 6.53
N ARG A 135 1.19 4.74 6.04
CA ARG A 135 0.55 5.49 4.94
C ARG A 135 0.21 6.93 5.33
N GLU A 136 -0.26 7.15 6.55
CA GLU A 136 -0.55 8.48 7.07
C GLU A 136 0.73 9.33 7.19
N ILE A 137 1.79 8.75 7.76
CA ILE A 137 3.14 9.35 7.84
C ILE A 137 3.66 9.71 6.46
N TRP A 138 3.52 8.80 5.48
CA TRP A 138 3.94 9.03 4.11
C TRP A 138 3.20 10.20 3.46
N LYS A 139 1.88 10.31 3.66
CA LYS A 139 1.08 11.45 3.17
C LYS A 139 1.53 12.80 3.73
N GLN A 140 1.98 12.81 4.98
CA GLN A 140 2.52 14.00 5.63
C GLN A 140 3.98 14.28 5.24
N GLY A 141 4.61 13.38 4.48
CA GLY A 141 6.01 13.50 4.06
C GLY A 141 7.01 13.35 5.21
N ILE A 142 6.65 12.58 6.24
CA ILE A 142 7.48 12.34 7.42
C ILE A 142 8.44 11.16 7.16
N GLU A 143 9.72 11.35 7.45
CA GLU A 143 10.81 10.37 7.25
C GLU A 143 11.63 10.19 8.55
N PRO A 144 12.22 9.00 8.80
CA PRO A 144 12.85 8.67 10.09
C PRO A 144 14.07 9.51 10.49
N PHE A 145 14.71 10.18 9.52
CA PHE A 145 16.03 10.81 9.73
C PHE A 145 15.98 12.35 9.79
N GLU A 146 14.79 12.95 9.80
CA GLU A 146 14.64 14.40 9.93
C GLU A 146 13.26 14.74 10.55
N LEU A 147 13.00 14.22 11.76
CA LEU A 147 11.77 14.48 12.47
C LEU A 147 11.70 15.93 12.97
N GLN A 148 10.59 16.59 12.73
CA GLN A 148 10.26 17.92 13.25
C GLN A 148 9.28 17.81 14.42
N GLN A 149 9.13 18.87 15.21
CA GLN A 149 8.23 18.88 16.37
C GLN A 149 6.78 18.50 16.01
N LYS A 150 6.31 18.91 14.82
CA LYS A 150 4.96 18.60 14.31
C LYS A 150 4.78 17.12 13.95
N ASP A 151 5.86 16.37 13.79
CA ASP A 151 5.84 14.97 13.34
C ASP A 151 5.76 13.98 14.51
N ILE A 152 6.05 14.45 15.73
CA ILE A 152 6.26 13.62 16.92
C ILE A 152 5.04 12.78 17.28
N GLU A 153 3.83 13.30 17.14
CA GLU A 153 2.60 12.56 17.48
C GLU A 153 2.44 11.30 16.61
N LEU A 154 2.54 11.46 15.28
CA LEU A 154 2.43 10.34 14.35
C LEU A 154 3.60 9.37 14.47
N PHE A 155 4.81 9.89 14.68
CA PHE A 155 6.00 9.07 14.89
C PHE A 155 5.87 8.21 16.17
N GLU A 156 5.48 8.79 17.31
CA GLU A 156 5.34 8.03 18.55
C GLU A 156 4.18 7.03 18.47
N ARG A 157 3.10 7.32 17.71
CA ARG A 157 2.07 6.32 17.39
C ARG A 157 2.65 5.15 16.60
N LEU A 158 3.40 5.40 15.52
CA LEU A 158 4.01 4.33 14.71
C LEU A 158 5.01 3.50 15.52
N LYS A 159 5.84 4.17 16.32
CA LYS A 159 6.80 3.56 17.23
C LYS A 159 6.10 2.71 18.30
N GLY A 160 4.99 3.19 18.87
CA GLY A 160 4.18 2.43 19.82
C GLY A 160 3.64 1.13 19.23
N ILE A 161 3.19 1.15 17.97
CA ILE A 161 2.78 -0.05 17.25
C ILE A 161 3.97 -1.01 17.09
N ALA A 162 5.12 -0.53 16.63
CA ALA A 162 6.32 -1.36 16.50
C ALA A 162 6.78 -1.97 17.83
N LEU A 163 6.76 -1.20 18.92
CA LEU A 163 7.03 -1.68 20.28
C LEU A 163 6.06 -2.78 20.72
N SER A 164 4.79 -2.70 20.32
CA SER A 164 3.81 -3.73 20.66
C SER A 164 4.16 -5.10 20.06
N PHE A 165 4.76 -5.15 18.87
CA PHE A 165 5.26 -6.39 18.27
C PHE A 165 6.44 -6.95 19.07
N LYS A 166 7.36 -6.09 19.54
CA LYS A 166 8.47 -6.50 20.40
C LYS A 166 7.96 -7.09 21.72
N VAL A 167 7.06 -6.39 22.41
CA VAL A 167 6.54 -6.82 23.73
C VAL A 167 5.74 -8.12 23.64
N GLN A 168 5.07 -8.36 22.51
CA GLN A 168 4.32 -9.59 22.26
C GLN A 168 5.16 -10.75 21.70
N ASP A 169 6.48 -10.60 21.57
CA ASP A 169 7.38 -11.58 20.94
C ASP A 169 7.00 -11.93 19.50
N LYS A 170 6.45 -10.95 18.76
CA LYS A 170 5.99 -11.08 17.37
C LYS A 170 7.00 -10.56 16.35
N GLN A 171 8.29 -10.73 16.65
CA GLN A 171 9.36 -10.21 15.81
C GLN A 171 9.34 -10.80 14.38
N THR A 172 9.08 -12.10 14.24
CA THR A 172 8.97 -12.76 12.92
C THR A 172 7.79 -12.25 12.09
N GLU A 173 6.67 -11.90 12.73
CA GLU A 173 5.54 -11.25 12.05
C GLU A 173 5.96 -9.85 11.56
N PHE A 174 6.67 -9.10 12.40
CA PHE A 174 7.15 -7.76 12.04
C PHE A 174 8.17 -7.78 10.90
N TYR A 175 8.98 -8.84 10.77
CA TYR A 175 9.88 -9.02 9.63
C TYR A 175 9.16 -9.02 8.29
N GLN A 176 7.91 -9.49 8.21
CA GLN A 176 7.19 -9.56 6.94
C GLN A 176 7.04 -8.18 6.29
N TYR A 177 6.94 -7.11 7.10
CA TYR A 177 6.88 -5.73 6.58
C TYR A 177 8.15 -5.27 5.87
N LEU A 178 9.29 -5.97 6.02
CA LEU A 178 10.51 -5.66 5.28
C LEU A 178 10.37 -5.87 3.77
N GLN A 179 9.42 -6.70 3.33
CA GLN A 179 9.14 -6.92 1.91
C GLN A 179 8.34 -5.77 1.29
N GLU A 180 7.74 -4.91 2.12
CA GLU A 180 6.77 -3.92 1.66
C GLU A 180 7.42 -2.59 1.26
N GLY A 181 7.40 -2.30 -0.05
CA GLY A 181 7.94 -1.05 -0.60
C GLY A 181 7.01 0.15 -0.45
N GLN A 182 5.69 -0.07 -0.39
CA GLN A 182 4.72 1.02 -0.31
C GLN A 182 4.88 1.84 0.99
N TYR A 183 4.67 3.15 0.88
CA TYR A 183 4.59 4.07 2.01
C TYR A 183 5.79 4.02 2.97
N TRP A 184 6.97 3.64 2.46
CA TRP A 184 8.18 3.42 3.26
C TRP A 184 8.01 2.39 4.40
N ILE A 185 7.02 1.48 4.31
CA ILE A 185 6.76 0.45 5.33
C ILE A 185 8.03 -0.33 5.62
N GLY A 186 8.70 -0.83 4.59
CA GLY A 186 9.93 -1.59 4.75
C GLY A 186 11.10 -0.78 5.30
N LEU A 187 11.18 0.53 5.06
CA LEU A 187 12.20 1.38 5.68
C LEU A 187 11.90 1.57 7.17
N TRP A 188 10.68 1.97 7.51
CA TRP A 188 10.26 2.17 8.90
C TRP A 188 10.43 0.88 9.70
N THR A 189 10.11 -0.26 9.10
CA THR A 189 10.35 -1.59 9.70
C THR A 189 11.83 -1.80 9.99
N ALA A 190 12.71 -1.57 9.01
CA ALA A 190 14.15 -1.72 9.19
C ALA A 190 14.73 -0.77 10.27
N PHE A 191 14.26 0.48 10.28
CA PHE A 191 14.63 1.47 11.29
C PHE A 191 14.23 1.01 12.69
N PHE A 192 12.97 0.62 12.90
CA PHE A 192 12.49 0.20 14.20
C PHE A 192 13.08 -1.13 14.67
N LEU A 193 13.35 -2.07 13.77
CA LEU A 193 14.06 -3.30 14.12
C LEU A 193 15.43 -3.00 14.73
N ILE A 194 16.16 -2.04 14.18
CA ILE A 194 17.48 -1.64 14.71
C ILE A 194 17.36 -0.80 15.99
N GLU A 195 16.38 0.10 16.07
CA GLU A 195 16.23 1.00 17.22
C GLU A 195 15.57 0.34 18.43
N LEU A 196 14.66 -0.60 18.21
CA LEU A 196 13.76 -1.06 19.25
C LEU A 196 13.94 -2.54 19.59
N PHE A 197 14.30 -3.44 18.66
CA PHE A 197 14.17 -4.89 18.86
C PHE A 197 15.41 -5.58 19.46
N ASP A 198 16.36 -4.83 20.03
CA ASP A 198 17.57 -5.35 20.69
C ASP A 198 18.30 -6.43 19.87
N LEU A 199 18.36 -6.26 18.53
CA LEU A 199 18.92 -7.26 17.64
C LEU A 199 20.39 -7.50 17.97
N LYS A 200 20.77 -8.76 18.09
CA LYS A 200 22.15 -9.24 18.19
C LYS A 200 22.67 -9.61 16.80
N LYS A 201 23.99 -9.58 16.62
CA LYS A 201 24.68 -10.03 15.40
C LYS A 201 24.33 -11.46 14.95
N SER A 202 23.91 -12.31 15.88
CA SER A 202 23.50 -13.69 15.62
C SER A 202 22.03 -13.81 15.20
N ASN A 203 21.19 -12.80 15.41
CA ASN A 203 19.78 -12.86 15.02
C ASN A 203 19.66 -12.94 13.51
N LYS A 204 18.86 -13.91 13.06
CA LYS A 204 18.53 -14.13 11.66
C LYS A 204 17.12 -13.64 11.35
N LEU A 205 16.82 -13.40 10.08
CA LEU A 205 15.47 -13.09 9.61
C LEU A 205 14.59 -14.35 9.57
N VAL A 206 14.38 -14.99 10.72
CA VAL A 206 13.60 -16.22 10.85
C VAL A 206 12.20 -16.02 10.28
N GLY A 207 11.79 -16.88 9.35
CA GLY A 207 10.48 -16.83 8.68
C GLY A 207 10.40 -15.88 7.50
N LEU A 208 11.51 -15.24 7.12
CA LEU A 208 11.63 -14.40 5.92
C LEU A 208 12.83 -14.81 5.07
N ASN A 209 14.01 -14.87 5.69
CA ASN A 209 15.24 -15.40 5.10
C ASN A 209 16.16 -15.93 6.21
N ASP A 210 16.03 -17.21 6.52
CA ASP A 210 16.73 -17.86 7.63
C ASP A 210 18.27 -17.94 7.45
N ASN A 211 18.78 -17.55 6.29
CA ASN A 211 20.22 -17.50 6.02
C ASN A 211 20.82 -16.11 6.22
N GLU A 212 19.99 -15.08 6.37
CA GLU A 212 20.42 -13.69 6.41
C GLU A 212 20.33 -13.12 7.83
N LYS A 213 21.35 -12.34 8.20
CA LYS A 213 21.38 -11.65 9.49
C LYS A 213 20.44 -10.45 9.45
N ALA A 214 19.60 -10.32 10.47
CA ALA A 214 18.58 -9.28 10.52
C ALA A 214 19.18 -7.86 10.46
N ILE A 215 20.25 -7.61 11.23
CA ILE A 215 20.92 -6.31 11.24
C ILE A 215 21.48 -5.95 9.87
N ASP A 216 22.16 -6.89 9.21
CA ASP A 216 22.81 -6.63 7.92
C ASP A 216 21.75 -6.31 6.85
N PHE A 217 20.65 -7.07 6.81
CA PHE A 217 19.53 -6.79 5.91
C PHE A 217 18.91 -5.41 6.17
N CYS A 218 18.61 -5.09 7.43
CA CYS A 218 17.99 -3.81 7.79
C CYS A 218 18.90 -2.62 7.43
N LEU A 219 20.19 -2.70 7.74
CA LEU A 219 21.15 -1.65 7.38
C LEU A 219 21.26 -1.50 5.86
N ASN A 220 21.39 -2.60 5.12
CA ASN A 220 21.44 -2.58 3.66
C ASN A 220 20.17 -1.98 3.05
N LYS A 221 18.99 -2.28 3.63
CA LYS A 221 17.72 -1.71 3.18
C LYS A 221 17.67 -0.20 3.39
N ILE A 222 18.10 0.29 4.55
CA ILE A 222 18.16 1.72 4.85
C ILE A 222 19.17 2.41 3.92
N GLU A 223 20.36 1.84 3.73
CA GLU A 223 21.42 2.36 2.86
C GLU A 223 20.95 2.49 1.41
N ARG A 224 20.29 1.46 0.85
CA ARG A 224 19.72 1.50 -0.51
C ARG A 224 18.63 2.55 -0.67
N ASN A 225 17.90 2.88 0.39
CA ASN A 225 16.83 3.86 0.36
C ASN A 225 17.28 5.29 0.70
N GLN A 226 18.51 5.46 1.17
CA GLN A 226 19.06 6.75 1.59
C GLN A 226 18.92 7.80 0.50
N MET A 227 19.26 7.49 -0.75
CA MET A 227 19.20 8.45 -1.86
C MET A 227 17.80 8.98 -2.16
N TYR A 228 16.75 8.29 -1.74
CA TYR A 228 15.36 8.69 -1.97
C TYR A 228 14.78 9.54 -0.84
N LEU A 229 15.49 9.72 0.28
CA LEU A 229 15.07 10.64 1.34
C LEU A 229 14.99 12.05 0.79
N LYS A 230 13.98 12.80 1.22
CA LYS A 230 13.56 14.06 0.58
C LYS A 230 14.67 15.12 0.62
N THR A 231 15.28 15.35 1.78
CA THR A 231 16.23 16.44 1.98
C THR A 231 17.67 15.95 2.05
N GLU A 232 18.62 16.83 1.75
CA GLU A 232 20.04 16.53 1.92
C GLU A 232 20.40 16.28 3.40
N GLN A 233 19.77 17.03 4.30
CA GLN A 233 19.96 16.85 5.74
C GLN A 233 19.51 15.45 6.19
N ALA A 234 18.34 14.97 5.75
CA ALA A 234 17.87 13.62 6.04
C ALA A 234 18.83 12.56 5.50
N ARG A 235 19.37 12.76 4.28
CA ARG A 235 20.37 11.87 3.67
C ARG A 235 21.66 11.81 4.50
N ASN A 236 22.15 12.95 4.97
CA ASN A 236 23.35 13.02 5.81
C ASN A 236 23.12 12.42 7.20
N ASN A 237 21.98 12.71 7.82
CA ASN A 237 21.58 12.13 9.11
C ASN A 237 21.49 10.60 9.02
N CYS A 238 20.87 10.07 7.96
CA CYS A 238 20.80 8.65 7.68
C CYS A 238 22.20 8.01 7.55
N LYS A 239 23.11 8.64 6.79
CA LYS A 239 24.50 8.17 6.65
C LYS A 239 25.20 8.04 8.00
N ASN A 240 25.17 9.13 8.79
CA ASN A 240 25.82 9.17 10.09
C ASN A 240 25.22 8.14 11.05
N TRP A 241 23.90 7.96 10.98
CA TRP A 241 23.18 6.95 11.75
C TRP A 241 23.64 5.53 11.38
N ILE A 242 23.76 5.20 10.09
CA ILE A 242 24.25 3.90 9.61
C ILE A 242 25.67 3.64 10.11
N GLU A 243 26.58 4.61 9.96
CA GLU A 243 27.98 4.50 10.41
C GLU A 243 28.08 4.22 11.91
N LYS A 244 27.28 4.95 12.72
CA LYS A 244 27.20 4.76 14.17
C LYS A 244 26.72 3.35 14.53
N LYS A 245 25.64 2.86 13.87
CA LYS A 245 25.10 1.52 14.14
C LYS A 245 26.08 0.42 13.71
N LYS A 246 26.69 0.52 12.52
CA LYS A 246 27.74 -0.42 12.04
C LYS A 246 28.90 -0.49 13.05
N THR A 247 29.33 0.65 13.58
CA THR A 247 30.40 0.71 14.59
C THR A 247 30.01 0.02 15.89
N ALA A 248 28.84 0.35 16.46
CA ALA A 248 28.37 -0.24 17.72
C ALA A 248 28.23 -1.77 17.64
N TYR A 249 27.68 -2.28 16.54
CA TYR A 249 27.59 -3.73 16.36
C TYR A 249 28.97 -4.38 16.18
N ASN A 250 29.95 -3.67 15.58
CA ASN A 250 31.32 -4.16 15.42
C ASN A 250 32.13 -4.23 16.71
N THR A 251 31.90 -3.32 17.66
CA THR A 251 32.62 -3.32 18.94
C THR A 251 32.02 -4.26 19.98
N GLY A 252 30.83 -4.82 19.76
CA GLY A 252 30.17 -5.75 20.69
C GLY A 252 29.39 -5.05 21.81
N ASP A 253 29.35 -3.71 21.80
CA ASP A 253 28.59 -2.92 22.75
C ASP A 253 27.12 -2.87 22.29
N GLY A 254 26.34 -3.87 22.73
CA GLY A 254 24.89 -3.80 22.65
C GLY A 254 24.40 -2.55 23.37
N TYR A 255 23.71 -1.68 22.65
CA TYR A 255 23.08 -0.50 23.23
C TYR A 255 22.06 -0.94 24.29
N THR A 256 22.31 -0.65 25.56
CA THR A 256 21.24 -0.47 26.54
C THR A 256 20.62 0.89 26.28
N SER A 257 19.35 0.91 25.89
CA SER A 257 18.58 2.15 25.76
C SER A 257 18.49 2.88 27.10
N HIS A 258 18.68 4.20 27.07
CA HIS A 258 18.22 5.14 28.10
C HIS A 258 16.90 5.74 27.62
#